data_AF-A0A8T2P0H8-F1
#
_entry.id   AF-A0A8T2P0H8-F1
#
_cell.length_a   1.000
_cell.length_b   1.000
_cell.length_c   1.000
_cell.angle_alpha   90.00
_cell.angle_beta   90.00
_cell.angle_gamma   90.00
#
_symmetry.space_group_name_H-M   'P 1'
#
loop_
_entity.id
_entity.type
_entity.pdbx_description
1 polymer ?
#
loop_
_entity_poly.entity_id
_entity_poly.type
_entity_poly.pdbx_seq_one_letter_code
_entity_poly.pdbx_strand_id
1 'polypeptide(L)'
;MGICAGNTYARWREVCCEDGSILTPGDPSMQCCGGRVFVPKHFSCCSGSLFHEPGLSCCNGIPYNPVNSSCCLGRVTNISEMVSDCCESVAYNPVTQVCCDGHIHPLLPHSDCCHKELFDTETKLCCGRLSSRVVVDRPSKHHVCCGNISYNHSPLKSPWTERCVAGRGLPEGKCCGSVGYDPRTHICCGGQLSEKTPDKLECAEDGPYYPPLDTKCGSILYNEPGQHCCGHQTYRPEKDLCCEGHRWRGERRPGMGCCGALPYDSADPHLRCCSGNLHKLRGLNRDRVGCCGTHLITDRRQQQCCSSPDMQLPYPRQPGFSCCGHFYYNASQHSCCAGLLRGHPGKASIPIAGNNLSCELLTLDNLKTHDLCNKTVENSVFVGTVESMAVRNRTRHVALSRVLTSRRNNVTLLGSLKMLSLDHCGCPPLTLGRQYLWISKGTTWIMVDLSAIHSPVHSLLSRCYL
;
A
#
# COMPACT_ATOMS: atom_id res chain seq x y z
N MET A 1 -6.50 -3.78 34.72
CA MET A 1 -7.96 -3.56 34.77
C MET A 1 -8.44 -3.16 33.39
N GLY A 2 -9.52 -3.77 32.91
CA GLY A 2 -10.30 -3.33 31.76
C GLY A 2 -11.61 -2.70 32.23
N ILE A 3 -12.34 -2.09 31.31
CA ILE A 3 -13.69 -1.58 31.54
C ILE A 3 -14.63 -2.40 30.65
N CYS A 4 -15.71 -2.93 31.24
CA CYS A 4 -16.76 -3.71 30.60
C CYS A 4 -18.10 -3.10 30.97
N ALA A 5 -18.83 -2.53 30.02
CA ALA A 5 -20.12 -1.87 30.27
C ALA A 5 -20.13 -0.92 31.49
N GLY A 6 -19.06 -0.13 31.67
CA GLY A 6 -18.90 0.81 32.79
C GLY A 6 -18.33 0.22 34.08
N ASN A 7 -18.20 -1.10 34.18
CA ASN A 7 -17.62 -1.79 35.34
C ASN A 7 -16.14 -2.11 35.13
N THR A 8 -15.35 -2.03 36.19
CA THR A 8 -13.93 -2.42 36.16
C THR A 8 -13.80 -3.93 36.31
N TYR A 9 -12.94 -4.55 35.50
CA TYR A 9 -12.67 -5.99 35.57
C TYR A 9 -11.18 -6.30 35.43
N ALA A 10 -10.72 -7.37 36.04
CA ALA A 10 -9.36 -7.87 35.98
C ALA A 10 -9.16 -8.67 34.69
N ARG A 11 -8.68 -8.03 33.61
CA ARG A 11 -8.38 -8.67 32.30
C ARG A 11 -7.55 -9.97 32.35
N TRP A 12 -6.85 -10.26 33.45
CA TRP A 12 -6.07 -11.48 33.66
C TRP A 12 -6.83 -12.63 34.33
N ARG A 13 -8.06 -12.41 34.79
CA ARG A 13 -8.90 -13.41 35.50
C ARG A 13 -10.39 -13.29 35.19
N GLU A 14 -10.76 -12.35 34.33
CA GLU A 14 -12.14 -11.99 34.01
C GLU A 14 -12.21 -11.68 32.51
N VAL A 15 -13.27 -12.15 31.86
CA VAL A 15 -13.56 -11.89 30.44
C VAL A 15 -14.83 -11.04 30.36
N CYS A 16 -14.75 -9.97 29.59
CA CYS A 16 -15.89 -9.13 29.24
C CYS A 16 -16.53 -9.67 27.96
N CYS A 17 -17.78 -10.08 28.02
CA CYS A 17 -18.55 -10.47 26.84
C CYS A 17 -19.21 -9.25 26.18
N GLU A 18 -19.65 -9.41 24.92
CA GLU A 18 -20.26 -8.34 24.11
C GLU A 18 -21.55 -7.76 24.70
N ASP A 19 -22.24 -8.53 25.55
CA ASP A 19 -23.43 -8.10 26.31
C ASP A 19 -23.08 -7.30 27.58
N GLY A 20 -21.80 -7.05 27.84
CA GLY A 20 -21.32 -6.32 29.01
C GLY A 20 -21.20 -7.18 30.28
N SER A 21 -21.42 -8.50 30.19
CA SER A 21 -21.22 -9.41 31.32
C SER A 21 -19.74 -9.63 31.59
N ILE A 22 -19.38 -9.63 32.89
CA ILE A 22 -18.04 -9.95 33.37
C ILE A 22 -18.10 -11.36 33.96
N LEU A 23 -17.39 -12.30 33.34
CA LEU A 23 -17.34 -13.70 33.77
C LEU A 23 -15.92 -14.03 34.23
N THR A 24 -15.79 -14.82 35.30
CA THR A 24 -14.50 -15.24 35.90
C THR A 24 -14.04 -16.59 35.34
N PRO A 25 -13.06 -16.65 34.43
CA PRO A 25 -12.59 -17.91 33.88
C PRO A 25 -11.35 -18.43 34.62
N GLY A 26 -11.20 -19.76 34.64
CA GLY A 26 -10.01 -20.44 35.14
C GLY A 26 -8.85 -20.52 34.13
N ASP A 27 -9.07 -20.17 32.85
CA ASP A 27 -8.09 -20.28 31.77
C ASP A 27 -8.06 -19.00 30.89
N PRO A 28 -6.90 -18.38 30.64
CA PRO A 28 -6.77 -17.17 29.82
C PRO A 28 -7.06 -17.35 28.32
N SER A 29 -7.23 -18.60 27.84
CA SER A 29 -7.63 -18.91 26.46
C SER A 29 -9.15 -18.89 26.24
N MET A 30 -9.95 -18.70 27.29
CA MET A 30 -11.41 -18.66 27.17
C MET A 30 -11.91 -17.44 26.39
N GLN A 31 -12.90 -17.66 25.52
CA GLN A 31 -13.53 -16.65 24.68
C GLN A 31 -15.02 -16.51 25.03
N CYS A 32 -15.65 -15.41 24.62
CA CYS A 32 -17.09 -15.20 24.80
C CYS A 32 -17.88 -15.57 23.55
N CYS A 33 -19.06 -16.14 23.75
CA CYS A 33 -20.07 -16.38 22.71
C CYS A 33 -21.46 -16.24 23.33
N GLY A 34 -22.27 -15.29 22.85
CA GLY A 34 -23.65 -15.11 23.32
C GLY A 34 -23.80 -14.99 24.84
N GLY A 35 -22.91 -14.24 25.49
CA GLY A 35 -22.93 -14.04 26.95
C GLY A 35 -22.39 -15.21 27.77
N ARG A 36 -21.72 -16.20 27.15
CA ARG A 36 -21.10 -17.35 27.84
C ARG A 36 -19.61 -17.44 27.53
N VAL A 37 -18.81 -17.84 28.52
CA VAL A 37 -17.40 -18.20 28.32
C VAL A 37 -17.27 -19.64 27.82
N PHE A 38 -16.36 -19.86 26.87
CA PHE A 38 -16.04 -21.18 26.35
C PHE A 38 -14.53 -21.32 26.10
N VAL A 39 -14.06 -22.57 26.05
CA VAL A 39 -12.67 -22.89 25.69
C VAL A 39 -12.60 -23.18 24.19
N PRO A 40 -11.82 -22.43 23.38
CA PRO A 40 -11.73 -22.62 21.92
C PRO A 40 -11.21 -23.99 21.48
N LYS A 41 -10.54 -24.74 22.38
CA LYS A 41 -10.12 -26.13 22.13
C LYS A 41 -11.28 -27.13 22.11
N HIS A 42 -12.43 -26.77 22.68
CA HIS A 42 -13.59 -27.66 22.80
C HIS A 42 -14.83 -27.11 22.11
N PHE A 43 -14.92 -25.79 21.89
CA PHE A 43 -16.10 -25.19 21.29
C PHE A 43 -15.75 -24.15 20.23
N SER A 44 -16.69 -23.91 19.32
CA SER A 44 -16.67 -22.80 18.38
C SER A 44 -17.90 -21.92 18.59
N CYS A 45 -17.78 -20.64 18.25
CA CYS A 45 -18.89 -19.68 18.33
C CYS A 45 -19.41 -19.32 16.94
N CYS A 46 -20.72 -19.34 16.74
CA CYS A 46 -21.35 -18.81 15.53
C CYS A 46 -22.68 -18.12 15.88
N SER A 47 -22.79 -16.83 15.52
CA SER A 47 -23.94 -15.95 15.82
C SER A 47 -24.45 -16.07 17.26
N GLY A 48 -23.52 -16.06 18.22
CA GLY A 48 -23.83 -16.15 19.66
C GLY A 48 -24.18 -17.55 20.18
N SER A 49 -24.18 -18.58 19.33
CA SER A 49 -24.40 -19.97 19.72
C SER A 49 -23.09 -20.76 19.82
N LEU A 50 -22.96 -21.58 20.86
CA LEU A 50 -21.80 -22.46 21.09
C LEU A 50 -22.00 -23.82 20.44
N PHE A 51 -20.97 -24.28 19.72
CA PHE A 51 -20.91 -25.58 19.07
C PHE A 51 -19.78 -26.41 19.68
N HIS A 52 -20.02 -27.68 20.00
CA HIS A 52 -19.07 -28.59 20.67
C HIS A 52 -17.89 -29.03 19.77
N GLU A 53 -17.87 -28.61 18.52
CA GLU A 53 -16.74 -28.89 17.63
C GLU A 53 -15.82 -27.68 17.59
N PRO A 54 -14.52 -27.84 17.91
CA PRO A 54 -13.54 -26.76 17.79
C PRO A 54 -13.13 -26.52 16.34
N GLY A 55 -12.76 -25.28 16.03
CA GLY A 55 -12.25 -24.91 14.69
C GLY A 55 -13.32 -24.75 13.61
N LEU A 56 -14.59 -24.63 13.97
CA LEU A 56 -15.65 -24.25 13.03
C LEU A 56 -15.61 -22.75 12.75
N SER A 57 -15.80 -22.39 11.49
CA SER A 57 -16.03 -21.02 11.02
C SER A 57 -17.54 -20.73 10.97
N CYS A 58 -17.92 -19.47 10.84
CA CYS A 58 -19.33 -19.05 10.82
C CYS A 58 -19.68 -18.34 9.50
N CYS A 59 -20.72 -18.82 8.83
CA CYS A 59 -21.21 -18.26 7.56
C CYS A 59 -22.69 -17.90 7.69
N ASN A 60 -23.00 -16.61 7.80
CA ASN A 60 -24.38 -16.12 7.95
C ASN A 60 -25.20 -16.86 9.04
N GLY A 61 -24.56 -17.15 10.19
CA GLY A 61 -25.16 -17.88 11.31
C GLY A 61 -25.15 -19.40 11.20
N ILE A 62 -24.62 -19.97 10.12
CA ILE A 62 -24.42 -21.40 9.96
C ILE A 62 -22.95 -21.74 10.26
N PRO A 63 -22.66 -22.58 11.27
CA PRO A 63 -21.31 -23.03 11.51
C PRO A 63 -20.88 -24.03 10.42
N TYR A 64 -19.64 -23.97 9.98
CA TYR A 64 -19.08 -24.88 8.98
C TYR A 64 -17.62 -25.21 9.27
N ASN A 65 -17.15 -26.34 8.75
CA ASN A 65 -15.76 -26.75 8.92
C ASN A 65 -14.90 -26.23 7.74
N PRO A 66 -13.93 -25.31 7.97
CA PRO A 66 -13.12 -24.74 6.90
C PRO A 66 -12.22 -25.77 6.19
N VAL A 67 -12.01 -26.95 6.79
CA VAL A 67 -11.24 -28.05 6.18
C VAL A 67 -11.95 -28.67 5.00
N ASN A 68 -13.29 -28.72 4.99
CA ASN A 68 -14.06 -29.38 3.92
C ASN A 68 -15.12 -28.48 3.27
N SER A 69 -15.31 -27.26 3.79
CA SER A 69 -16.36 -26.33 3.39
C SER A 69 -15.80 -24.91 3.37
N SER A 70 -16.49 -24.00 2.68
CA SER A 70 -16.15 -22.58 2.58
C SER A 70 -17.41 -21.72 2.58
N CYS A 71 -17.27 -20.41 2.77
CA CYS A 71 -18.39 -19.46 2.80
C CYS A 71 -18.32 -18.49 1.63
N CYS A 72 -19.30 -18.54 0.73
CA CYS A 72 -19.41 -17.63 -0.42
C CYS A 72 -20.72 -16.84 -0.36
N LEU A 73 -20.63 -15.50 -0.29
CA LEU A 73 -21.79 -14.59 -0.14
C LEU A 73 -22.82 -15.07 0.91
N GLY A 74 -22.36 -15.56 2.04
CA GLY A 74 -23.22 -16.02 3.14
C GLY A 74 -23.83 -17.41 2.95
N ARG A 75 -23.39 -18.18 1.93
CA ARG A 75 -23.78 -19.58 1.71
C ARG A 75 -22.59 -20.51 1.98
N VAL A 76 -22.82 -21.54 2.79
CA VAL A 76 -21.85 -22.62 3.02
C VAL A 76 -21.81 -23.54 1.80
N THR A 77 -20.60 -23.87 1.35
CA THR A 77 -20.34 -24.74 0.21
C THR A 77 -19.55 -25.98 0.64
N ASN A 78 -19.36 -26.95 -0.25
CA ASN A 78 -18.70 -28.24 0.02
C ASN A 78 -17.24 -28.30 -0.45
N ILE A 79 -16.58 -27.16 -0.61
CA ILE A 79 -15.16 -27.09 -0.98
C ILE A 79 -14.39 -26.45 0.15
N SER A 80 -13.27 -27.08 0.54
CA SER A 80 -12.36 -26.58 1.57
C SER A 80 -11.91 -25.14 1.30
N GLU A 81 -11.95 -24.30 2.33
CA GLU A 81 -11.49 -22.91 2.29
C GLU A 81 -10.01 -22.79 1.88
N MET A 82 -9.23 -23.87 2.06
CA MET A 82 -7.82 -23.91 1.69
C MET A 82 -7.58 -23.99 0.17
N VAL A 83 -8.58 -24.41 -0.61
CA VAL A 83 -8.45 -24.63 -2.06
C VAL A 83 -9.59 -24.00 -2.85
N SER A 84 -10.56 -23.35 -2.21
CA SER A 84 -11.70 -22.73 -2.86
C SER A 84 -11.48 -21.25 -3.12
N ASP A 85 -12.02 -20.76 -4.23
CA ASP A 85 -12.36 -19.35 -4.44
C ASP A 85 -13.87 -19.22 -4.70
N CYS A 86 -14.43 -18.01 -4.62
CA CYS A 86 -15.86 -17.78 -4.74
C CYS A 86 -16.26 -17.18 -6.10
N CYS A 87 -17.15 -17.88 -6.80
CA CYS A 87 -17.89 -17.37 -7.95
C CYS A 87 -19.32 -17.05 -7.46
N GLU A 88 -19.55 -15.79 -7.11
CA GLU A 88 -20.76 -15.36 -6.38
C GLU A 88 -20.98 -16.19 -5.09
N SER A 89 -22.09 -16.92 -4.99
CA SER A 89 -22.45 -17.75 -3.82
C SER A 89 -21.98 -19.20 -3.93
N VAL A 90 -21.18 -19.53 -4.95
CA VAL A 90 -20.72 -20.89 -5.23
C VAL A 90 -19.19 -20.92 -5.16
N ALA A 91 -18.64 -21.87 -4.41
CA ALA A 91 -17.21 -22.09 -4.37
C ALA A 91 -16.75 -22.91 -5.59
N TYR A 92 -15.55 -22.63 -6.08
CA TYR A 92 -14.89 -23.41 -7.13
C TYR A 92 -13.42 -23.62 -6.80
N ASN A 93 -12.78 -24.60 -7.44
CA ASN A 93 -11.36 -24.86 -7.27
C ASN A 93 -10.54 -24.13 -8.37
N PRO A 94 -9.80 -23.07 -8.06
CA PRO A 94 -9.07 -22.26 -9.05
C PRO A 94 -7.89 -23.00 -9.70
N VAL A 95 -7.51 -24.18 -9.21
CA VAL A 95 -6.53 -25.06 -9.86
C VAL A 95 -7.11 -25.76 -11.09
N THR A 96 -8.43 -25.98 -11.10
CA THR A 96 -9.10 -26.80 -12.13
C THR A 96 -10.26 -26.09 -12.82
N GLN A 97 -10.65 -24.93 -12.33
CA GLN A 97 -11.84 -24.19 -12.74
C GLN A 97 -11.55 -22.69 -12.73
N VAL A 98 -12.37 -21.92 -13.45
CA VAL A 98 -12.31 -20.46 -13.53
C VAL A 98 -13.72 -19.88 -13.50
N CYS A 99 -13.88 -18.72 -12.85
CA CYS A 99 -15.15 -17.99 -12.80
C CYS A 99 -15.16 -16.86 -13.84
N CYS A 100 -16.08 -16.92 -14.80
CA CYS A 100 -16.33 -15.88 -15.79
C CYS A 100 -17.70 -15.24 -15.51
N ASP A 101 -17.70 -14.04 -14.91
CA ASP A 101 -18.90 -13.24 -14.62
C ASP A 101 -20.07 -14.04 -14.00
N GLY A 102 -19.76 -14.78 -12.93
CA GLY A 102 -20.73 -15.61 -12.19
C GLY A 102 -20.89 -17.05 -12.72
N HIS A 103 -20.22 -17.42 -13.81
CA HIS A 103 -20.27 -18.77 -14.39
C HIS A 103 -18.95 -19.53 -14.20
N ILE A 104 -19.01 -20.71 -13.59
CA ILE A 104 -17.85 -21.57 -13.37
C ILE A 104 -17.62 -22.45 -14.60
N HIS A 105 -16.41 -22.40 -15.16
CA HIS A 105 -15.96 -23.22 -16.28
C HIS A 105 -14.76 -24.09 -15.88
N PRO A 106 -14.51 -25.22 -16.56
CA PRO A 106 -13.24 -25.94 -16.44
C PRO A 106 -12.06 -25.08 -16.91
N LEU A 107 -10.96 -25.05 -16.17
CA LEU A 107 -9.74 -24.36 -16.55
C LEU A 107 -9.04 -25.15 -17.68
N LEU A 108 -8.87 -24.53 -18.84
CA LEU A 108 -8.22 -25.13 -20.00
C LEU A 108 -6.92 -24.37 -20.33
N PRO A 109 -5.93 -25.01 -20.99
CA PRO A 109 -4.77 -24.29 -21.51
C PRO A 109 -5.20 -23.20 -22.48
N HIS A 110 -4.56 -22.03 -22.41
CA HIS A 110 -4.83 -20.88 -23.28
C HIS A 110 -6.25 -20.31 -23.20
N SER A 111 -7.04 -20.64 -22.17
CA SER A 111 -8.39 -20.09 -22.00
C SER A 111 -8.41 -18.76 -21.26
N ASP A 112 -9.30 -17.85 -21.67
CA ASP A 112 -9.58 -16.57 -20.99
C ASP A 112 -11.09 -16.27 -20.97
N CYS A 113 -11.53 -15.38 -20.10
CA CYS A 113 -12.94 -15.03 -19.94
C CYS A 113 -13.35 -13.84 -20.83
N CYS A 114 -14.43 -14.01 -21.57
CA CYS A 114 -15.15 -12.91 -22.22
C CYS A 114 -16.57 -12.84 -21.66
N HIS A 115 -16.75 -11.98 -20.64
CA HIS A 115 -17.99 -11.90 -19.88
C HIS A 115 -18.29 -13.25 -19.21
N LYS A 116 -19.37 -13.93 -19.59
CA LYS A 116 -19.80 -15.23 -19.04
C LYS A 116 -19.19 -16.43 -19.76
N GLU A 117 -18.56 -16.21 -20.91
CA GLU A 117 -18.05 -17.27 -21.78
C GLU A 117 -16.53 -17.44 -21.61
N LEU A 118 -16.10 -18.69 -21.61
CA LEU A 118 -14.68 -19.07 -21.68
C LEU A 118 -14.30 -19.26 -23.16
N PHE A 119 -13.22 -18.62 -23.61
CA PHE A 119 -12.72 -18.76 -24.99
C PHE A 119 -11.24 -19.10 -25.02
N ASP A 120 -10.81 -19.76 -26.10
CA ASP A 120 -9.42 -20.07 -26.37
C ASP A 120 -8.72 -18.87 -27.04
N THR A 121 -7.69 -18.34 -26.38
CA THR A 121 -6.92 -17.17 -26.82
C THR A 121 -6.07 -17.41 -28.06
N GLU A 122 -5.82 -18.68 -28.45
CA GLU A 122 -5.14 -19.00 -29.70
C GLU A 122 -6.08 -18.86 -30.90
N THR A 123 -7.36 -19.20 -30.73
CA THR A 123 -8.34 -19.30 -31.83
C THR A 123 -9.39 -18.19 -31.85
N LYS A 124 -9.57 -17.45 -30.74
CA LYS A 124 -10.56 -16.38 -30.58
C LYS A 124 -9.99 -15.13 -29.88
N LEU A 125 -10.74 -14.04 -29.93
CA LEU A 125 -10.49 -12.77 -29.23
C LEU A 125 -11.76 -12.29 -28.54
N CYS A 126 -11.61 -11.58 -27.42
CA CYS A 126 -12.71 -10.86 -26.77
C CYS A 126 -12.67 -9.37 -27.14
N CYS A 127 -13.61 -8.92 -27.97
CA CYS A 127 -13.62 -7.58 -28.54
C CYS A 127 -14.82 -6.75 -28.07
N GLY A 128 -14.59 -5.47 -27.74
CA GLY A 128 -15.63 -4.51 -27.34
C GLY A 128 -15.27 -3.73 -26.07
N ARG A 129 -16.16 -2.86 -25.59
CA ARG A 129 -15.98 -2.11 -24.33
C ARG A 129 -16.98 -2.57 -23.29
N LEU A 130 -16.51 -2.77 -22.05
CA LEU A 130 -17.35 -3.05 -20.87
C LEU A 130 -18.40 -4.14 -21.17
N SER A 131 -19.69 -3.78 -21.13
CA SER A 131 -20.85 -4.67 -21.30
C SER A 131 -21.14 -5.07 -22.76
N SER A 132 -20.37 -4.60 -23.75
CA SER A 132 -20.54 -4.92 -25.18
C SER A 132 -19.51 -5.91 -25.72
N ARG A 133 -18.75 -6.58 -24.83
CA ARG A 133 -17.69 -7.51 -25.24
C ARG A 133 -18.28 -8.78 -25.84
N VAL A 134 -17.73 -9.19 -26.99
CA VAL A 134 -18.13 -10.37 -27.75
C VAL A 134 -16.92 -11.22 -28.11
N VAL A 135 -17.10 -12.54 -28.13
CA VAL A 135 -16.08 -13.48 -28.63
C VAL A 135 -16.12 -13.48 -30.15
N VAL A 136 -14.96 -13.28 -30.78
CA VAL A 136 -14.81 -13.26 -32.24
C VAL A 136 -13.63 -14.13 -32.67
N ASP A 137 -13.63 -14.53 -33.93
CA ASP A 137 -12.59 -15.42 -34.47
C ASP A 137 -11.21 -14.76 -34.53
N ARG A 138 -10.17 -15.56 -34.28
CA ARG A 138 -8.76 -15.20 -34.43
C ARG A 138 -8.08 -16.14 -35.43
N PRO A 139 -8.28 -15.95 -36.74
CA PRO A 139 -7.66 -16.80 -37.76
C PRO A 139 -6.11 -16.78 -37.76
N SER A 140 -5.49 -15.78 -37.14
CA SER A 140 -4.04 -15.71 -37.01
C SER A 140 -3.61 -14.92 -35.77
N LYS A 141 -2.35 -15.13 -35.33
CA LYS A 141 -1.74 -14.37 -34.23
C LYS A 141 -1.74 -12.85 -34.43
N HIS A 142 -1.87 -12.40 -35.68
CA HIS A 142 -1.89 -10.98 -36.05
C HIS A 142 -3.27 -10.34 -35.96
N HIS A 143 -4.34 -11.09 -35.67
CA HIS A 143 -5.65 -10.51 -35.47
C HIS A 143 -5.71 -9.73 -34.14
N VAL A 144 -6.32 -8.55 -34.18
CA VAL A 144 -6.56 -7.67 -33.03
C VAL A 144 -7.99 -7.13 -33.08
N CYS A 145 -8.48 -6.58 -31.97
CA CYS A 145 -9.84 -6.03 -31.89
C CYS A 145 -9.96 -4.61 -32.45
N CYS A 146 -11.05 -4.34 -33.19
CA CYS A 146 -11.54 -3.01 -33.52
C CYS A 146 -13.02 -2.91 -33.14
N GLY A 147 -13.35 -2.25 -32.03
CA GLY A 147 -14.71 -2.30 -31.48
C GLY A 147 -15.10 -3.74 -31.15
N ASN A 148 -16.20 -4.23 -31.72
CA ASN A 148 -16.75 -5.56 -31.48
C ASN A 148 -16.38 -6.59 -32.57
N ILE A 149 -15.39 -6.30 -33.42
CA ILE A 149 -14.91 -7.21 -34.48
C ILE A 149 -13.39 -7.45 -34.37
N SER A 150 -12.90 -8.53 -34.96
CA SER A 150 -11.46 -8.79 -35.14
C SER A 150 -11.00 -8.48 -36.56
N TYR A 151 -9.75 -8.03 -36.71
CA TYR A 151 -9.12 -7.80 -38.01
C TYR A 151 -7.62 -8.11 -37.98
N ASN A 152 -7.05 -8.48 -39.13
CA ASN A 152 -5.64 -8.84 -39.26
C ASN A 152 -4.72 -7.61 -39.35
N HIS A 153 -3.75 -7.51 -38.44
CA HIS A 153 -2.76 -6.42 -38.37
C HIS A 153 -1.36 -6.83 -38.93
N SER A 154 -1.29 -7.85 -39.81
CA SER A 154 0.01 -8.28 -40.36
C SER A 154 0.56 -7.29 -41.40
N PRO A 155 1.85 -6.90 -41.32
CA PRO A 155 2.48 -5.97 -42.27
C PRO A 155 2.80 -6.60 -43.65
N LEU A 156 2.70 -7.92 -43.81
CA LEU A 156 3.17 -8.64 -45.01
C LEU A 156 2.06 -8.96 -46.03
N LYS A 157 0.80 -8.60 -45.75
CA LYS A 157 -0.31 -8.65 -46.71
C LYS A 157 -1.22 -7.43 -46.52
N SER A 158 -0.78 -6.27 -46.99
CA SER A 158 -1.71 -5.17 -47.28
C SER A 158 -1.80 -4.90 -48.79
N PRO A 159 -2.64 -5.63 -49.55
CA PRO A 159 -3.44 -4.97 -50.54
C PRO A 159 -4.58 -4.27 -49.76
N TRP A 160 -4.51 -2.95 -49.74
CA TRP A 160 -5.50 -2.02 -49.21
C TRP A 160 -6.93 -2.58 -49.13
N THR A 161 -7.60 -2.25 -48.02
CA THR A 161 -9.07 -2.21 -47.90
C THR A 161 -9.76 -3.54 -47.57
N GLU A 162 -9.94 -3.86 -46.28
CA GLU A 162 -11.21 -4.42 -45.79
C GLU A 162 -11.55 -3.85 -44.39
N ARG A 163 -12.31 -2.76 -44.42
CA ARG A 163 -13.26 -2.24 -43.39
C ARG A 163 -12.75 -1.98 -41.95
N CYS A 164 -12.15 -0.81 -41.76
CA CYS A 164 -12.70 0.13 -40.75
C CYS A 164 -13.61 1.09 -41.53
N VAL A 165 -14.94 0.94 -41.48
CA VAL A 165 -15.84 1.89 -42.16
C VAL A 165 -15.76 3.21 -41.37
N ALA A 166 -15.38 4.37 -41.91
CA ALA A 166 -15.78 4.93 -43.18
C ALA A 166 -14.66 5.73 -43.89
N GLY A 167 -14.58 5.54 -45.21
CA GLY A 167 -14.29 6.60 -46.18
C GLY A 167 -12.94 7.33 -46.07
N ARG A 168 -12.03 6.96 -46.99
CA ARG A 168 -10.72 7.56 -47.30
C ARG A 168 -9.57 7.08 -46.42
N GLY A 169 -8.72 6.27 -47.05
CA GLY A 169 -7.43 5.85 -46.51
C GLY A 169 -6.57 7.06 -46.15
N LEU A 170 -6.20 7.13 -44.89
CA LEU A 170 -5.18 8.02 -44.39
C LEU A 170 -4.02 7.14 -43.93
N PRO A 171 -2.81 7.30 -44.52
CA PRO A 171 -1.60 6.77 -43.92
C PRO A 171 -1.50 7.33 -42.49
N GLU A 172 -1.30 6.46 -41.49
CA GLU A 172 -1.17 6.80 -40.06
C GLU A 172 -2.45 7.19 -39.29
N GLY A 173 -3.65 6.89 -39.82
CA GLY A 173 -4.91 7.13 -39.10
C GLY A 173 -4.98 6.42 -37.73
N LYS A 174 -5.47 7.12 -36.71
CA LYS A 174 -5.75 6.60 -35.36
C LYS A 174 -7.26 6.37 -35.16
N CYS A 175 -7.63 5.61 -34.13
CA CYS A 175 -9.04 5.37 -33.79
C CYS A 175 -9.44 6.15 -32.54
N CYS A 176 -10.62 6.77 -32.59
CA CYS A 176 -11.30 7.42 -31.49
C CYS A 176 -12.67 6.74 -31.28
N GLY A 177 -12.76 5.83 -30.31
CA GLY A 177 -13.95 4.98 -30.18
C GLY A 177 -14.13 4.10 -31.41
N SER A 178 -15.21 4.34 -32.18
CA SER A 178 -15.50 3.67 -33.45
C SER A 178 -15.18 4.53 -34.69
N VAL A 179 -14.59 5.72 -34.52
CA VAL A 179 -14.31 6.68 -35.59
C VAL A 179 -12.81 6.70 -35.89
N GLY A 180 -12.43 6.45 -37.15
CA GLY A 180 -11.07 6.67 -37.62
C GLY A 180 -10.80 8.15 -37.86
N TYR A 181 -9.62 8.64 -37.48
CA TYR A 181 -9.24 10.04 -37.65
C TYR A 181 -7.77 10.19 -38.06
N ASP A 182 -7.45 11.28 -38.76
CA ASP A 182 -6.05 11.66 -39.04
C ASP A 182 -5.45 12.36 -37.82
N PRO A 183 -4.41 11.80 -37.16
CA PRO A 183 -3.78 12.43 -35.99
C PRO A 183 -3.05 13.76 -36.31
N ARG A 184 -2.91 14.11 -37.59
CA ARG A 184 -2.39 15.41 -38.02
C ARG A 184 -3.45 16.50 -37.95
N THR A 185 -4.72 16.17 -38.17
CA THR A 185 -5.82 17.15 -38.23
C THR A 185 -6.78 17.05 -37.05
N HIS A 186 -6.83 15.93 -36.36
CA HIS A 186 -7.74 15.71 -35.24
C HIS A 186 -7.04 15.08 -34.04
N ILE A 187 -7.66 15.20 -32.88
CA ILE A 187 -7.23 14.61 -31.61
C ILE A 187 -8.43 13.93 -30.93
N CYS A 188 -8.18 12.85 -30.19
CA CYS A 188 -9.22 12.08 -29.51
C CYS A 188 -9.00 12.10 -27.99
N CYS A 189 -9.95 12.68 -27.24
CA CYS A 189 -9.90 12.75 -25.79
C CYS A 189 -11.17 12.12 -25.21
N GLY A 190 -11.06 11.17 -24.27
CA GLY A 190 -12.23 10.52 -23.67
C GLY A 190 -13.16 9.76 -24.64
N GLY A 191 -12.72 9.50 -25.88
CA GLY A 191 -13.55 8.94 -26.95
C GLY A 191 -14.32 9.98 -27.78
N GLN A 192 -14.11 11.27 -27.54
CA GLN A 192 -14.65 12.37 -28.32
C GLN A 192 -13.57 12.92 -29.27
N LEU A 193 -13.94 13.12 -30.54
CA LEU A 193 -13.04 13.63 -31.58
C LEU A 193 -13.11 15.16 -31.64
N SER A 194 -11.97 15.82 -31.80
CA SER A 194 -11.87 17.28 -31.96
C SER A 194 -10.84 17.65 -33.01
N GLU A 195 -11.01 18.79 -33.69
CA GLU A 195 -10.02 19.32 -34.62
C GLU A 195 -8.77 19.80 -33.87
N LYS A 196 -7.60 19.53 -34.42
CA LYS A 196 -6.29 19.85 -33.85
C LYS A 196 -5.86 21.27 -34.24
N THR A 197 -6.69 22.25 -33.91
CA THR A 197 -6.41 23.67 -34.18
C THR A 197 -6.34 24.44 -32.85
N PRO A 198 -5.17 24.95 -32.42
CA PRO A 198 -3.84 24.88 -33.08
C PRO A 198 -3.08 23.53 -33.01
N ASP A 199 -2.01 23.39 -33.81
CA ASP A 199 -1.23 22.14 -34.00
C ASP A 199 -0.61 21.49 -32.74
N LYS A 200 -0.66 22.17 -31.58
CA LYS A 200 -0.15 21.67 -30.30
C LYS A 200 -1.24 21.36 -29.26
N LEU A 201 -2.49 21.10 -29.67
CA LEU A 201 -3.48 20.58 -28.72
C LEU A 201 -2.99 19.25 -28.10
N GLU A 202 -3.16 19.13 -26.79
CA GLU A 202 -2.93 17.91 -26.03
C GLU A 202 -4.24 17.44 -25.40
N CYS A 203 -4.38 16.13 -25.17
CA CYS A 203 -5.54 15.57 -24.52
C CYS A 203 -5.36 15.48 -23.01
N ALA A 204 -6.41 15.82 -22.29
CA ALA A 204 -6.66 15.36 -20.94
C ALA A 204 -8.01 14.63 -20.90
N GLU A 205 -8.34 14.00 -19.76
CA GLU A 205 -9.52 13.13 -19.63
C GLU A 205 -10.82 13.80 -20.11
N ASP A 206 -11.01 15.08 -19.81
CA ASP A 206 -12.23 15.84 -20.14
C ASP A 206 -12.21 16.58 -21.50
N GLY A 207 -11.15 16.46 -22.31
CA GLY A 207 -11.07 17.15 -23.59
C GLY A 207 -9.69 17.73 -23.93
N PRO A 208 -9.54 18.29 -25.13
CA PRO A 208 -8.27 18.84 -25.58
C PRO A 208 -8.02 20.25 -25.04
N TYR A 209 -6.77 20.61 -24.81
CA TYR A 209 -6.34 21.94 -24.38
C TYR A 209 -5.06 22.37 -25.11
N TYR A 210 -4.70 23.66 -25.08
CA TYR A 210 -3.51 24.17 -25.75
C TYR A 210 -2.44 24.59 -24.72
N PRO A 211 -1.49 23.69 -24.35
CA PRO A 211 -0.48 23.95 -23.32
C PRO A 211 0.30 25.28 -23.44
N PRO A 212 0.59 25.81 -24.65
CA PRO A 212 1.28 27.09 -24.77
C PRO A 212 0.49 28.32 -24.29
N LEU A 213 -0.84 28.24 -24.15
CA LEU A 213 -1.67 29.30 -23.58
C LEU A 213 -2.36 28.88 -22.28
N ASP A 214 -2.56 27.57 -22.11
CA ASP A 214 -3.42 27.05 -21.07
C ASP A 214 -2.65 26.17 -20.09
N THR A 215 -2.94 26.32 -18.81
CA THR A 215 -2.57 25.35 -17.77
C THR A 215 -3.82 24.57 -17.37
N LYS A 216 -3.78 23.23 -17.44
CA LYS A 216 -4.90 22.38 -17.01
C LYS A 216 -4.60 21.73 -15.66
N CYS A 217 -5.46 21.98 -14.66
CA CYS A 217 -5.36 21.38 -13.32
C CYS A 217 -6.62 20.57 -13.03
N GLY A 218 -6.50 19.24 -13.07
CA GLY A 218 -7.67 18.35 -13.06
C GLY A 218 -8.58 18.65 -14.24
N SER A 219 -9.85 18.92 -13.98
CA SER A 219 -10.86 19.27 -15.01
C SER A 219 -10.94 20.76 -15.32
N ILE A 220 -10.13 21.62 -14.69
CA ILE A 220 -10.21 23.08 -14.84
C ILE A 220 -9.10 23.57 -15.77
N LEU A 221 -9.47 24.42 -16.73
CA LEU A 221 -8.58 25.06 -17.70
C LEU A 221 -8.33 26.53 -17.30
N TYR A 222 -7.06 26.93 -17.23
CA TYR A 222 -6.63 28.27 -16.88
C TYR A 222 -5.89 28.92 -18.04
N ASN A 223 -6.31 30.13 -18.44
CA ASN A 223 -5.71 30.90 -19.54
C ASN A 223 -4.39 31.61 -19.15
N GLU A 224 -3.56 30.97 -18.32
CA GLU A 224 -2.21 31.43 -17.98
C GLU A 224 -1.23 30.27 -18.21
N PRO A 225 -0.35 30.34 -19.22
CA PRO A 225 0.59 29.27 -19.52
C PRO A 225 1.73 29.24 -18.50
N GLY A 226 2.30 28.04 -18.30
CA GLY A 226 3.46 27.85 -17.42
C GLY A 226 3.17 27.99 -15.92
N GLN A 227 1.89 27.99 -15.51
CA GLN A 227 1.54 27.86 -14.10
C GLN A 227 1.65 26.40 -13.66
N HIS A 228 1.91 26.17 -12.38
CA HIS A 228 1.93 24.82 -11.81
C HIS A 228 0.59 24.51 -11.15
N CYS A 229 0.23 23.24 -11.04
CA CYS A 229 -1.02 22.83 -10.41
C CYS A 229 -0.82 22.48 -8.93
N CYS A 230 -1.70 23.03 -8.10
CA CYS A 230 -1.89 22.67 -6.70
C CYS A 230 -3.34 22.20 -6.53
N GLY A 231 -3.53 20.88 -6.50
CA GLY A 231 -4.88 20.31 -6.58
C GLY A 231 -5.55 20.74 -7.90
N HIS A 232 -6.72 21.38 -7.81
CA HIS A 232 -7.45 21.88 -8.97
C HIS A 232 -7.18 23.37 -9.27
N GLN A 233 -6.19 24.00 -8.64
CA GLN A 233 -5.86 25.41 -8.82
C GLN A 233 -4.45 25.62 -9.38
N THR A 234 -4.22 26.74 -10.06
CA THR A 234 -2.87 27.17 -10.46
C THR A 234 -2.12 27.87 -9.33
N TYR A 235 -0.81 27.65 -9.19
CA TYR A 235 0.06 28.34 -8.24
C TYR A 235 1.45 28.60 -8.82
N ARG A 236 2.17 29.56 -8.22
CA ARG A 236 3.55 29.91 -8.60
C ARG A 236 4.53 29.39 -7.55
N PRO A 237 5.31 28.32 -7.82
CA PRO A 237 6.20 27.70 -6.83
C PRO A 237 7.28 28.63 -6.25
N GLU A 238 7.60 29.72 -6.95
CA GLU A 238 8.56 30.72 -6.50
C GLU A 238 8.00 31.69 -5.45
N LYS A 239 6.67 31.85 -5.38
CA LYS A 239 6.01 32.83 -4.48
C LYS A 239 5.01 32.18 -3.53
N ASP A 240 4.39 31.09 -3.95
CA ASP A 240 3.32 30.40 -3.26
C ASP A 240 3.80 29.02 -2.79
N LEU A 241 3.14 28.49 -1.75
CA LEU A 241 3.35 27.13 -1.27
C LEU A 241 2.12 26.27 -1.58
N CYS A 242 2.35 25.04 -2.06
CA CYS A 242 1.29 24.06 -2.29
C CYS A 242 1.39 22.91 -1.28
N CYS A 243 0.35 22.73 -0.47
CA CYS A 243 0.29 21.72 0.58
C CYS A 243 -1.00 20.89 0.44
N GLU A 244 -0.90 19.59 0.17
CA GLU A 244 -2.04 18.67 -0.05
C GLU A 244 -3.13 19.23 -0.99
N GLY A 245 -2.71 19.93 -2.06
CA GLY A 245 -3.63 20.51 -3.04
C GLY A 245 -4.20 21.88 -2.64
N HIS A 246 -3.79 22.44 -1.50
CA HIS A 246 -4.14 23.80 -1.07
C HIS A 246 -3.02 24.80 -1.38
N ARG A 247 -3.38 25.89 -2.08
CA ARG A 247 -2.47 26.99 -2.43
C ARG A 247 -2.44 28.06 -1.35
N TRP A 248 -1.25 28.35 -0.84
CA TRP A 248 -0.96 29.40 0.14
C TRP A 248 -0.14 30.53 -0.51
N ARG A 249 -0.75 31.71 -0.66
CA ARG A 249 -0.15 32.84 -1.42
C ARG A 249 0.88 33.60 -0.60
N GLY A 250 2.05 33.86 -1.17
CA GLY A 250 3.09 34.70 -0.55
C GLY A 250 3.81 34.10 0.65
N GLU A 251 3.57 32.82 0.95
CA GLU A 251 4.18 32.09 2.07
C GLU A 251 5.54 31.47 1.69
N ARG A 252 6.03 31.61 0.45
CA ARG A 252 7.32 31.01 0.06
C ARG A 252 8.50 31.81 0.66
N ARG A 253 9.17 31.23 1.66
CA ARG A 253 10.42 31.74 2.28
C ARG A 253 11.39 30.60 2.60
N PRO A 254 12.71 30.86 2.76
CA PRO A 254 13.64 29.85 3.25
C PRO A 254 13.17 29.27 4.59
N GLY A 255 13.16 27.94 4.72
CA GLY A 255 12.68 27.25 5.93
C GLY A 255 11.18 26.88 5.96
N MET A 256 10.36 27.50 5.11
CA MET A 256 8.94 27.13 4.98
C MET A 256 8.74 25.83 4.21
N GLY A 257 7.91 24.97 4.79
CA GLY A 257 7.47 23.71 4.20
C GLY A 257 6.02 23.39 4.58
N CYS A 258 5.56 22.23 4.11
CA CYS A 258 4.21 21.76 4.41
C CYS A 258 4.22 20.77 5.58
N CYS A 259 3.25 20.91 6.47
CA CYS A 259 2.84 19.90 7.41
C CYS A 259 1.39 19.50 7.09
N GLY A 260 1.23 18.45 6.29
CA GLY A 260 -0.07 18.11 5.70
C GLY A 260 -0.53 19.24 4.79
N ALA A 261 -1.77 19.68 4.93
CA ALA A 261 -2.34 20.82 4.20
C ALA A 261 -1.85 22.20 4.66
N LEU A 262 -1.13 22.31 5.79
CA LEU A 262 -0.75 23.59 6.39
C LEU A 262 0.69 24.00 6.08
N PRO A 263 0.96 25.28 5.75
CA PRO A 263 2.30 25.83 5.70
C PRO A 263 2.83 25.99 7.13
N TYR A 264 4.12 25.72 7.34
CA TYR A 264 4.80 26.05 8.58
C TYR A 264 6.29 26.29 8.35
N ASP A 265 6.89 27.08 9.23
CA ASP A 265 8.34 27.26 9.28
C ASP A 265 8.97 26.13 10.10
N SER A 266 9.83 25.34 9.45
CA SER A 266 10.57 24.24 10.11
C SER A 266 11.62 24.73 11.11
N ALA A 267 12.06 25.99 10.97
CA ALA A 267 12.98 26.64 11.90
C ALA A 267 12.27 27.17 13.16
N ASP A 268 10.93 27.31 13.16
CA ASP A 268 10.20 27.79 14.32
C ASP A 268 10.40 26.83 15.51
N PRO A 269 11.00 27.30 16.64
CA PRO A 269 11.28 26.46 17.79
C PRO A 269 10.00 26.02 18.53
N HIS A 270 8.87 26.69 18.32
CA HIS A 270 7.59 26.45 18.98
C HIS A 270 6.66 25.54 18.18
N LEU A 271 7.04 25.13 16.96
CA LEU A 271 6.23 24.28 16.11
C LEU A 271 6.97 22.99 15.77
N ARG A 272 6.19 21.91 15.62
CA ARG A 272 6.71 20.63 15.14
C ARG A 272 5.68 19.91 14.29
N CYS A 273 6.10 19.46 13.11
CA CYS A 273 5.29 18.58 12.28
C CYS A 273 5.55 17.11 12.61
N CYS A 274 4.48 16.34 12.77
CA CYS A 274 4.52 14.89 12.94
C CYS A 274 3.54 14.25 11.95
N SER A 275 4.06 13.59 10.91
CA SER A 275 3.28 12.89 9.86
C SER A 275 2.08 13.71 9.37
N GLY A 276 2.32 14.96 8.98
CA GLY A 276 1.30 15.87 8.47
C GLY A 276 0.49 16.63 9.53
N ASN A 277 0.69 16.38 10.83
CA ASN A 277 0.01 17.09 11.90
C ASN A 277 0.93 18.10 12.59
N LEU A 278 0.50 19.36 12.64
CA LEU A 278 1.27 20.47 13.21
C LEU A 278 0.97 20.65 14.71
N HIS A 279 2.00 20.51 15.54
CA HIS A 279 1.92 20.60 16.99
C HIS A 279 2.59 21.85 17.54
N LYS A 280 1.98 22.47 18.57
CA LYS A 280 2.52 23.64 19.30
C LYS A 280 3.29 23.19 20.55
N LEU A 281 4.56 23.53 20.64
CA LEU A 281 5.51 23.10 21.67
C LEU A 281 5.54 24.01 22.91
N ARG A 282 4.37 24.34 23.49
CA ARG A 282 4.23 25.30 24.61
C ARG A 282 5.18 24.98 25.79
N GLY A 283 6.35 25.61 25.83
CA GLY A 283 7.38 25.43 26.87
C GLY A 283 8.12 24.08 26.84
N LEU A 284 8.00 23.28 25.77
CA LEU A 284 8.66 21.99 25.67
C LEU A 284 10.09 22.12 25.11
N ASN A 285 11.02 21.33 25.66
CA ASN A 285 12.38 21.26 25.14
C ASN A 285 12.40 20.49 23.80
N ARG A 286 12.74 21.17 22.71
CA ARG A 286 12.75 20.64 21.34
C ARG A 286 13.58 19.35 21.19
N ASP A 287 14.67 19.20 21.95
CA ASP A 287 15.54 18.01 21.90
C ASP A 287 14.92 16.78 22.55
N ARG A 288 13.99 16.99 23.50
CA ARG A 288 13.27 15.91 24.19
C ARG A 288 12.00 15.51 23.46
N VAL A 289 11.45 16.41 22.66
CA VAL A 289 10.25 16.15 21.89
C VAL A 289 10.56 15.16 20.75
N GLY A 290 9.60 14.31 20.43
CA GLY A 290 9.65 13.39 19.29
C GLY A 290 8.30 13.32 18.58
N CYS A 291 8.25 12.58 17.48
CA CYS A 291 7.01 12.22 16.81
C CYS A 291 6.78 10.71 16.95
N CYS A 292 5.52 10.28 16.97
CA CYS A 292 5.12 8.90 16.83
C CYS A 292 3.91 8.84 15.91
N GLY A 293 4.15 8.54 14.63
CA GLY A 293 3.19 8.83 13.57
C GLY A 293 2.74 10.29 13.62
N THR A 294 1.43 10.49 13.75
CA THR A 294 0.79 11.81 13.87
C THR A 294 0.88 12.42 15.27
N HIS A 295 1.25 11.62 16.28
CA HIS A 295 1.26 12.03 17.69
C HIS A 295 2.57 12.69 18.10
N LEU A 296 2.48 13.68 18.99
CA LEU A 296 3.64 14.31 19.63
C LEU A 296 4.07 13.51 20.86
N ILE A 297 5.35 13.13 20.91
CA ILE A 297 6.02 12.68 22.14
C ILE A 297 6.57 13.92 22.84
N THR A 298 6.14 14.20 24.06
CA THR A 298 6.55 15.40 24.80
C THR A 298 7.92 15.23 25.48
N ASP A 299 8.23 14.00 25.93
CA ASP A 299 9.54 13.64 26.47
C ASP A 299 9.94 12.22 26.05
N ARG A 300 10.93 12.12 25.16
CA ARG A 300 11.53 10.87 24.71
C ARG A 300 12.16 10.05 25.83
N ARG A 301 12.42 10.60 27.02
CA ARG A 301 12.89 9.82 28.18
C ARG A 301 11.76 9.07 28.87
N GLN A 302 10.54 9.60 28.80
CA GLN A 302 9.37 9.04 29.48
C GLN A 302 8.46 8.27 28.54
N GLN A 303 8.55 8.53 27.23
CA GLN A 303 7.72 7.88 26.22
C GLN A 303 8.59 7.30 25.09
N GLN A 304 8.12 6.21 24.50
CA GLN A 304 8.68 5.57 23.33
C GLN A 304 7.60 5.36 22.26
N CYS A 305 8.00 5.34 21.00
CA CYS A 305 7.12 5.01 19.90
C CYS A 305 7.29 3.53 19.55
N CYS A 306 6.19 2.77 19.49
CA CYS A 306 6.19 1.46 18.87
C CYS A 306 5.61 1.58 17.46
N SER A 307 6.34 1.09 16.47
CA SER A 307 6.08 1.33 15.05
C SER A 307 6.00 0.02 14.26
N SER A 308 5.00 -0.06 13.40
CA SER A 308 4.83 -1.07 12.35
C SER A 308 4.60 -0.37 11.01
N PRO A 309 4.60 -1.10 9.87
CA PRO A 309 4.39 -0.50 8.55
C PRO A 309 3.08 0.30 8.42
N ASP A 310 2.06 -0.01 9.21
CA ASP A 310 0.72 0.58 9.06
C ASP A 310 0.27 1.38 10.30
N MET A 311 0.94 1.22 11.45
CA MET A 311 0.51 1.83 12.71
C MET A 311 1.71 2.24 13.57
N GLN A 312 1.59 3.41 14.23
CA GLN A 312 2.59 3.97 15.13
C GLN A 312 1.91 4.54 16.37
N LEU A 313 2.27 4.01 17.55
CA LEU A 313 1.60 4.35 18.81
C LEU A 313 2.60 4.73 19.90
N PRO A 314 2.37 5.86 20.62
CA PRO A 314 3.21 6.26 21.74
C PRO A 314 2.84 5.50 23.01
N TYR A 315 3.85 5.02 23.73
CA TYR A 315 3.71 4.32 25.01
C TYR A 315 4.62 4.94 26.08
N PRO A 316 4.24 4.90 27.38
CA PRO A 316 5.16 5.26 28.45
C PRO A 316 6.31 4.26 28.51
N ARG A 317 7.54 4.70 28.78
CA ARG A 317 8.68 3.82 29.00
C ARG A 317 8.57 3.18 30.38
N GLN A 318 8.59 1.86 30.41
CA GLN A 318 8.59 1.06 31.62
C GLN A 318 9.72 0.02 31.56
N PRO A 319 10.47 -0.20 32.65
CA PRO A 319 11.47 -1.25 32.70
C PRO A 319 10.86 -2.62 32.40
N GLY A 320 11.53 -3.43 31.60
CA GLY A 320 11.05 -4.78 31.22
C GLY A 320 10.02 -4.79 30.09
N PHE A 321 9.61 -3.64 29.54
CA PHE A 321 8.73 -3.56 28.39
C PHE A 321 9.50 -3.15 27.12
N SER A 322 9.08 -3.67 25.97
CA SER A 322 9.69 -3.42 24.67
C SER A 322 8.62 -3.30 23.57
N CYS A 323 9.03 -2.89 22.37
CA CYS A 323 8.16 -2.82 21.19
C CYS A 323 8.34 -4.06 20.31
N CYS A 324 7.24 -4.62 19.81
CA CYS A 324 7.21 -5.59 18.73
C CYS A 324 6.29 -5.07 17.63
N GLY A 325 6.86 -4.46 16.60
CA GLY A 325 6.05 -3.63 15.71
C GLY A 325 5.39 -2.49 16.50
N HIS A 326 4.08 -2.30 16.34
CA HIS A 326 3.30 -1.33 17.11
C HIS A 326 2.85 -1.85 18.48
N PHE A 327 3.05 -3.14 18.79
CA PHE A 327 2.65 -3.71 20.07
C PHE A 327 3.65 -3.40 21.18
N TYR A 328 3.16 -2.91 22.32
CA TYR A 328 3.95 -2.70 23.53
C TYR A 328 3.78 -3.87 24.49
N TYR A 329 4.87 -4.60 24.76
CA TYR A 329 4.81 -5.90 25.44
C TYR A 329 5.82 -6.02 26.57
N ASN A 330 5.51 -6.86 27.56
CA ASN A 330 6.42 -7.22 28.63
C ASN A 330 7.39 -8.33 28.16
N ALA A 331 8.68 -8.00 28.13
CA ALA A 331 9.75 -8.87 27.66
C ALA A 331 9.97 -10.13 28.53
N SER A 332 9.43 -10.15 29.75
CA SER A 332 9.45 -11.36 30.61
C SER A 332 8.38 -12.39 30.23
N GLN A 333 7.34 -11.99 29.49
CA GLN A 333 6.19 -12.84 29.18
C GLN A 333 6.14 -13.27 27.71
N HIS A 334 6.66 -12.41 26.83
CA HIS A 334 6.62 -12.61 25.39
C HIS A 334 7.98 -12.34 24.77
N SER A 335 8.19 -12.91 23.59
CA SER A 335 9.32 -12.62 22.71
C SER A 335 8.81 -12.01 21.42
N CYS A 336 9.61 -11.16 20.79
CA CYS A 336 9.30 -10.57 19.49
C CYS A 336 10.14 -11.23 18.40
N CYS A 337 9.51 -11.56 17.27
CA CYS A 337 10.24 -11.88 16.06
C CYS A 337 9.51 -11.31 14.85
N ALA A 338 10.19 -10.48 14.04
CA ALA A 338 9.66 -9.91 12.81
C ALA A 338 8.32 -9.16 12.99
N GLY A 339 8.13 -8.47 14.13
CA GLY A 339 6.88 -7.75 14.43
C GLY A 339 5.74 -8.62 14.93
N LEU A 340 5.96 -9.92 15.12
CA LEU A 340 5.00 -10.87 15.70
C LEU A 340 5.40 -11.22 17.13
N LEU A 341 4.44 -11.10 18.05
CA LEU A 341 4.60 -11.52 19.44
C LEU A 341 4.40 -13.02 19.58
N ARG A 342 5.30 -13.67 20.32
CA ARG A 342 5.21 -15.09 20.68
C ARG A 342 5.23 -15.24 22.19
N GLY A 343 4.27 -15.96 22.77
CA GLY A 343 4.23 -16.27 24.20
C GLY A 343 5.29 -17.31 24.58
N HIS A 344 5.78 -17.26 25.82
CA HIS A 344 6.63 -18.31 26.39
C HIS A 344 5.80 -19.52 26.86
N PRO A 345 5.98 -20.73 26.29
CA PRO A 345 5.48 -21.94 26.92
C PRO A 345 6.48 -22.38 27.99
N GLY A 346 6.28 -21.94 29.24
CA GLY A 346 6.67 -22.65 30.47
C GLY A 346 8.10 -23.19 30.69
N LYS A 347 9.09 -22.88 29.86
CA LYS A 347 10.50 -23.25 30.08
C LYS A 347 11.42 -22.08 29.76
N ALA A 348 12.32 -21.82 30.70
CA ALA A 348 13.33 -20.77 30.63
C ALA A 348 13.95 -20.69 29.24
N SER A 349 13.73 -19.58 28.53
CA SER A 349 14.49 -19.30 27.32
C SER A 349 15.88 -18.86 27.73
N ILE A 350 16.86 -19.64 27.30
CA ILE A 350 18.26 -19.26 27.17
C ILE A 350 18.30 -17.84 26.58
N PRO A 351 19.05 -16.89 27.15
CA PRO A 351 19.30 -15.62 26.51
C PRO A 351 20.12 -15.93 25.25
N ILE A 352 19.45 -16.00 24.10
CA ILE A 352 20.14 -16.25 22.84
C ILE A 352 20.86 -14.96 22.49
N ALA A 353 22.13 -14.91 22.87
CA ALA A 353 23.13 -13.97 22.36
C ALA A 353 23.17 -14.12 20.83
N GLY A 354 22.32 -13.36 20.15
CA GLY A 354 22.34 -13.18 18.70
C GLY A 354 23.14 -11.92 18.40
N ASN A 355 23.98 -11.98 17.36
CA ASN A 355 24.82 -10.89 16.88
C ASN A 355 24.15 -9.51 17.04
N ASN A 356 24.91 -8.53 17.54
CA ASN A 356 24.50 -7.17 17.96
C ASN A 356 23.81 -6.29 16.89
N LEU A 357 23.29 -6.87 15.81
CA LEU A 357 22.56 -6.18 14.76
C LEU A 357 21.08 -6.02 15.09
N SER A 358 20.71 -4.79 15.46
CA SER A 358 19.32 -4.38 15.70
C SER A 358 18.86 -3.41 14.60
N CYS A 359 17.56 -3.42 14.30
CA CYS A 359 16.99 -2.42 13.39
C CYS A 359 15.96 -1.55 14.10
N GLU A 360 15.96 -0.27 13.77
CA GLU A 360 14.98 0.72 14.25
C GLU A 360 14.20 1.28 13.06
N LEU A 361 12.87 1.17 13.12
CA LEU A 361 11.98 1.80 12.14
C LEU A 361 11.60 3.20 12.64
N LEU A 362 12.07 4.22 11.93
CA LEU A 362 11.81 5.63 12.22
C LEU A 362 10.92 6.26 11.15
N THR A 363 10.29 7.37 11.51
CA THR A 363 9.70 8.31 10.56
C THR A 363 10.73 9.34 10.11
N LEU A 364 10.50 9.93 8.93
CA LEU A 364 11.36 10.99 8.41
C LEU A 364 11.44 12.19 9.39
N ASP A 365 10.36 12.49 10.12
CA ASP A 365 10.30 13.58 11.10
C ASP A 365 11.20 13.38 12.32
N ASN A 366 11.53 12.13 12.63
CA ASN A 366 12.43 11.79 13.74
C ASN A 366 13.89 11.67 13.31
N LEU A 367 14.17 11.71 12.01
CA LEU A 367 15.51 11.57 11.47
C LEU A 367 16.31 12.87 11.66
N LYS A 368 17.47 12.76 12.29
CA LYS A 368 18.38 13.91 12.48
C LYS A 368 19.15 14.18 11.19
N THR A 369 19.31 15.44 10.82
CA THR A 369 20.05 15.86 9.62
C THR A 369 21.48 15.31 9.58
N HIS A 370 22.18 15.30 10.72
CA HIS A 370 23.53 14.75 10.83
C HIS A 370 23.61 13.25 10.49
N ASP A 371 22.55 12.48 10.77
CA ASP A 371 22.53 11.04 10.47
C ASP A 371 22.46 10.75 8.97
N LEU A 372 21.93 11.72 8.19
CA LEU A 372 21.71 11.62 6.76
C LEU A 372 22.85 12.23 5.94
N CYS A 373 23.30 13.43 6.30
CA CYS A 373 24.04 14.30 5.37
C CYS A 373 25.58 14.26 5.54
N ASN A 374 26.09 13.87 6.72
CA ASN A 374 27.51 13.94 7.03
C ASN A 374 28.15 12.56 7.20
N LYS A 375 27.89 11.65 6.24
CA LYS A 375 28.41 10.29 6.26
C LYS A 375 29.61 10.16 5.31
N THR A 376 30.76 9.81 5.88
CA THR A 376 32.02 9.57 5.16
C THR A 376 32.15 8.14 4.62
N VAL A 377 31.38 7.20 5.18
CA VAL A 377 31.40 5.78 4.83
C VAL A 377 30.53 5.53 3.60
N GLU A 378 31.11 4.92 2.58
CA GLU A 378 30.42 4.52 1.35
C GLU A 378 29.29 3.52 1.65
N ASN A 379 28.17 3.62 0.92
CA ASN A 379 26.99 2.76 1.09
C ASN A 379 26.31 2.81 2.48
N SER A 380 26.61 3.81 3.30
CA SER A 380 25.99 3.98 4.62
C SER A 380 24.57 4.55 4.57
N VAL A 381 24.18 5.20 3.47
CA VAL A 381 22.83 5.73 3.24
C VAL A 381 22.39 5.37 1.83
N PHE A 382 21.28 4.66 1.68
CA PHE A 382 20.72 4.34 0.36
C PHE A 382 19.21 4.15 0.42
N VAL A 383 18.56 4.35 -0.71
CA VAL A 383 17.14 4.12 -0.93
C VAL A 383 16.98 2.91 -1.84
N GLY A 384 16.08 2.00 -1.52
CA GLY A 384 15.80 0.81 -2.35
C GLY A 384 14.40 0.28 -2.16
N THR A 385 13.90 -0.41 -3.18
CA THR A 385 12.57 -1.05 -3.17
C THR A 385 12.71 -2.52 -2.83
N VAL A 386 11.90 -3.04 -1.91
CA VAL A 386 11.98 -4.46 -1.52
C VAL A 386 11.36 -5.31 -2.62
N GLU A 387 12.19 -6.05 -3.35
CA GLU A 387 11.76 -6.90 -4.47
C GLU A 387 11.48 -8.34 -4.02
N SER A 388 12.34 -8.89 -3.15
CA SER A 388 12.20 -10.25 -2.64
C SER A 388 12.82 -10.41 -1.26
N MET A 389 12.33 -11.38 -0.49
CA MET A 389 12.87 -11.73 0.82
C MET A 389 12.88 -13.23 1.02
N ALA A 390 13.96 -13.74 1.59
CA ALA A 390 14.08 -15.12 2.03
C ALA A 390 14.61 -15.17 3.46
N VAL A 391 14.07 -16.10 4.26
CA VAL A 391 14.53 -16.32 5.63
C VAL A 391 15.23 -17.66 5.69
N ARG A 392 16.50 -17.66 6.11
CA ARG A 392 17.26 -18.88 6.36
C ARG A 392 17.83 -18.83 7.77
N ASN A 393 17.48 -19.82 8.58
CA ASN A 393 17.75 -19.84 10.02
C ASN A 393 17.20 -18.59 10.72
N ARG A 394 18.08 -17.68 11.17
CA ARG A 394 17.75 -16.41 11.82
C ARG A 394 18.09 -15.19 10.95
N THR A 395 18.57 -15.41 9.73
CA THR A 395 18.97 -14.32 8.84
C THR A 395 17.86 -14.08 7.82
N ARG A 396 17.39 -12.84 7.73
CA ARG A 396 16.52 -12.37 6.65
C ARG A 396 17.41 -11.80 5.54
N HIS A 397 17.40 -12.46 4.39
CA HIS A 397 18.02 -11.97 3.17
C HIS A 397 17.00 -11.12 2.41
N VAL A 398 17.36 -9.88 2.11
CA VAL A 398 16.49 -8.91 1.44
C VAL A 398 17.14 -8.52 0.12
N ALA A 399 16.41 -8.72 -0.97
CA ALA A 399 16.76 -8.25 -2.30
C ALA A 399 16.10 -6.88 -2.53
N LEU A 400 16.93 -5.86 -2.75
CA LEU A 400 16.49 -4.52 -3.07
C LEU A 400 16.72 -4.21 -4.54
N SER A 401 15.71 -3.67 -5.21
CA SER A 401 15.82 -3.15 -6.57
C SER A 401 15.83 -1.62 -6.62
N ARG A 402 16.29 -1.08 -7.75
CA ARG A 402 16.30 0.38 -8.03
C ARG A 402 17.05 1.17 -6.96
N VAL A 403 18.26 0.73 -6.63
CA VAL A 403 18.98 1.23 -5.45
C VAL A 403 19.74 2.51 -5.77
N LEU A 404 19.39 3.58 -5.05
CA LEU A 404 20.01 4.89 -5.14
C LEU A 404 20.84 5.14 -3.88
N THR A 405 22.09 5.55 -4.03
CA THR A 405 22.93 6.01 -2.92
C THR A 405 23.19 7.50 -3.03
N SER A 406 23.42 8.17 -1.91
CA SER A 406 23.79 9.60 -1.88
C SER A 406 25.18 9.77 -1.29
N ARG A 407 26.04 10.54 -1.96
CA ARG A 407 27.39 10.91 -1.49
C ARG A 407 27.65 12.38 -1.75
N ARG A 408 27.91 13.17 -0.71
CA ARG A 408 28.28 14.60 -0.80
C ARG A 408 27.45 15.37 -1.85
N ASN A 409 26.12 15.19 -1.79
CA ASN A 409 25.11 15.79 -2.68
C ASN A 409 24.94 15.17 -4.08
N ASN A 410 25.71 14.15 -4.44
CA ASN A 410 25.48 13.38 -5.67
C ASN A 410 24.69 12.11 -5.38
N VAL A 411 23.60 11.90 -6.12
CA VAL A 411 22.85 10.64 -6.12
C VAL A 411 23.41 9.76 -7.23
N THR A 412 23.86 8.54 -6.90
CA THR A 412 24.32 7.57 -7.89
C THR A 412 23.47 6.31 -7.85
N LEU A 413 23.23 5.73 -9.02
CA LEU A 413 22.59 4.42 -9.14
C LEU A 413 23.63 3.36 -8.80
N LEU A 414 23.42 2.62 -7.72
CA LEU A 414 24.39 1.62 -7.27
C LEU A 414 24.26 0.29 -8.05
N GLY A 415 23.15 0.08 -8.75
CA GLY A 415 22.86 -1.11 -9.55
C GLY A 415 21.38 -1.50 -9.55
N SER A 416 21.02 -2.49 -10.37
CA SER A 416 19.64 -3.02 -10.46
C SER A 416 19.22 -3.81 -9.22
N LEU A 417 20.18 -4.46 -8.53
CA LEU A 417 19.91 -5.34 -7.39
C LEU A 417 20.98 -5.20 -6.28
N LYS A 418 20.56 -5.06 -5.02
CA LYS A 418 21.44 -5.08 -3.82
C LYS A 418 20.90 -6.06 -2.79
N MET A 419 21.77 -6.94 -2.29
CA MET A 419 21.42 -7.91 -1.24
C MET A 419 21.80 -7.39 0.14
N LEU A 420 20.90 -7.52 1.11
CA LEU A 420 21.13 -7.23 2.52
C LEU A 420 20.87 -8.48 3.37
N SER A 421 21.60 -8.61 4.47
CA SER A 421 21.39 -9.66 5.48
C SER A 421 21.11 -9.01 6.83
N LEU A 422 19.95 -9.29 7.40
CA LEU A 422 19.44 -8.70 8.64
C LEU A 422 19.11 -9.80 9.66
N ASP A 423 19.15 -9.48 10.96
CA ASP A 423 18.58 -10.39 11.97
C ASP A 423 17.06 -10.44 11.77
N HIS A 424 16.53 -11.63 11.51
CA HIS A 424 15.12 -11.80 11.17
C HIS A 424 14.20 -11.36 12.31
N CYS A 425 14.59 -11.62 13.57
CA CYS A 425 13.80 -11.26 14.74
C CYS A 425 14.11 -9.87 15.29
N GLY A 426 15.36 -9.41 15.18
CA GLY A 426 15.82 -8.09 15.62
C GLY A 426 15.44 -6.94 14.69
N CYS A 427 14.82 -7.24 13.55
CA CYS A 427 14.38 -6.25 12.58
C CYS A 427 12.87 -6.34 12.29
N PRO A 428 12.18 -5.19 12.16
CA PRO A 428 10.75 -5.14 11.91
C PRO A 428 10.39 -5.79 10.56
N PRO A 429 9.13 -6.19 10.35
CA PRO A 429 8.69 -6.75 9.08
C PRO A 429 8.84 -5.71 7.96
N LEU A 430 9.19 -6.19 6.77
CA LEU A 430 9.29 -5.38 5.56
C LEU A 430 8.19 -5.82 4.60
N THR A 431 7.63 -4.87 3.88
CA THR A 431 6.59 -5.13 2.88
C THR A 431 7.19 -5.18 1.48
N LEU A 432 6.84 -6.21 0.70
CA LEU A 432 7.21 -6.30 -0.72
C LEU A 432 6.67 -5.10 -1.51
N GLY A 433 7.44 -4.60 -2.46
CA GLY A 433 7.09 -3.45 -3.30
C GLY A 433 7.22 -2.08 -2.62
N ARG A 434 7.42 -2.01 -1.29
CA ARG A 434 7.64 -0.74 -0.58
C ARG A 434 9.08 -0.26 -0.70
N GLN A 435 9.26 1.06 -0.71
CA GLN A 435 10.55 1.73 -0.77
C GLN A 435 10.99 2.21 0.61
N TYR A 436 12.23 1.93 0.98
CA TYR A 436 12.79 2.31 2.28
C TYR A 436 14.11 3.05 2.12
N LEU A 437 14.33 4.03 3.00
CA LEU A 437 15.65 4.61 3.27
C LEU A 437 16.36 3.76 4.32
N TRP A 438 17.61 3.43 4.05
CA TRP A 438 18.46 2.62 4.90
C TRP A 438 19.66 3.44 5.35
N ILE A 439 19.91 3.49 6.66
CA ILE A 439 21.04 4.19 7.25
C ILE A 439 21.79 3.25 8.19
N SER A 440 23.07 3.04 7.92
CA SER A 440 23.95 2.25 8.79
C SER A 440 24.54 3.11 9.92
N LYS A 441 24.41 2.61 11.16
CA LYS A 441 25.02 3.16 12.37
C LYS A 441 25.74 2.05 13.15
N GLY A 442 26.94 1.69 12.71
CA GLY A 442 27.73 0.64 13.35
C GLY A 442 27.00 -0.69 13.28
N THR A 443 26.54 -1.20 14.42
CA THR A 443 25.75 -2.44 14.47
C THR A 443 24.25 -2.20 14.31
N THR A 444 23.74 -0.96 14.27
CA THR A 444 22.30 -0.70 14.14
C THR A 444 21.93 -0.22 12.74
N TRP A 445 20.82 -0.72 12.19
CA TRP A 445 20.22 -0.21 10.96
C TRP A 445 19.02 0.66 11.27
N ILE A 446 19.03 1.91 10.79
CA ILE A 446 17.83 2.75 10.79
C ILE A 446 17.14 2.58 9.44
N MET A 447 15.85 2.32 9.51
CA MET A 447 14.97 2.19 8.36
C MET A 447 13.90 3.28 8.41
N VAL A 448 13.59 3.89 7.28
CA VAL A 448 12.46 4.82 7.15
C VAL A 448 11.61 4.39 5.96
N ASP A 449 10.32 4.12 6.21
CA ASP A 449 9.36 3.84 5.15
C ASP A 449 9.07 5.13 4.36
N LEU A 450 9.30 5.09 3.04
CA LEU A 450 9.11 6.24 2.15
C LEU A 450 7.79 6.16 1.37
N SER A 451 6.97 5.14 1.59
CA SER A 451 5.76 4.86 0.79
C SER A 451 4.71 5.95 0.88
N ALA A 452 4.70 6.74 1.96
CA ALA A 452 3.80 7.87 2.16
C ALA A 452 4.35 9.21 1.65
N ILE A 453 5.56 9.23 1.06
CA ILE A 453 6.24 10.47 0.66
C ILE A 453 6.14 10.65 -0.85
N HIS A 454 5.47 11.74 -1.26
CA HIS A 454 5.42 12.17 -2.65
C HIS A 454 6.79 12.78 -3.03
N SER A 455 7.63 12.01 -3.73
CA SER A 455 9.03 12.32 -4.10
C SER A 455 10.09 12.18 -2.98
N PRO A 456 10.44 10.94 -2.60
CA PRO A 456 11.37 10.67 -1.49
C PRO A 456 12.79 11.21 -1.70
N VAL A 457 13.27 11.21 -2.95
CA VAL A 457 14.62 11.70 -3.29
C VAL A 457 14.72 13.21 -3.06
N HIS A 458 13.71 13.98 -3.44
CA HIS A 458 13.69 15.43 -3.20
C HIS A 458 13.64 15.74 -1.70
N SER A 459 12.79 15.05 -0.93
CA SER A 459 12.69 15.24 0.52
C SER A 459 13.98 14.89 1.28
N LEU A 460 14.78 13.94 0.75
CA LEU A 460 16.09 13.59 1.31
C LEU A 460 17.14 14.65 0.97
N LEU A 461 17.20 15.09 -0.29
CA LEU A 461 18.15 16.11 -0.75
C LEU A 461 17.92 17.45 -0.06
N SER A 462 16.66 17.88 0.07
CA SER A 462 16.33 19.18 0.70
C SER A 462 16.77 19.28 2.16
N ARG A 463 16.89 18.15 2.88
CA ARG A 463 17.36 18.13 4.27
C ARG A 463 18.88 18.29 4.40
N CYS A 464 19.65 18.03 3.34
CA CYS A 464 21.10 18.18 3.32
C CYS A 464 21.59 19.51 2.75
N TYR A 465 20.66 20.38 2.34
CA TYR A 465 20.93 21.70 1.74
C TYR A 465 20.71 22.88 2.71
N LEU A 466 20.63 22.62 4.03
CA LEU A 466 20.56 23.64 5.08
C LEU A 466 21.87 23.72 5.87
#